data_AF-A0A7S4LEL8-F1
#
_entry.id   AF-A0A7S4LEL8-F1
#
_cell.length_a   1.000
_cell.length_b   1.000
_cell.length_c   1.000
_cell.angle_alpha   90.00
_cell.angle_beta   90.00
_cell.angle_gamma   90.00
#
_symmetry.space_group_name_H-M   'P 1'
#
loop_
_entity.id
_entity.type
_entity.pdbx_description
1 polymer ?
#
loop_
_entity_poly.entity_id
_entity_poly.type
_entity_poly.pdbx_seq_one_letter_code
_entity_poly.pdbx_strand_id
1 'polypeptide(L)'
;DTQFPMFTSLIKDEDLDAFARKPPSNLPRFRSVSPRLHRREGGACLVGDCIHTVKPYFGLGVNSAFEDVTMLMDCLTECGEDAAKACQLYTERRAKDAFDLVRISRSFDRPGFWGTVQFVGPIILDSIFHKAFPAVFSPGTIRMLQNPDLTFNQVARIKRRDRALQLLIIGLALTALGWGFVAALS
;
A
#
# COMPACT_ATOMS: atom_id res chain seq x y z
N ASP A 1 22.53 -23.91 -11.78
CA ASP A 1 23.84 -23.32 -12.09
C ASP A 1 23.86 -22.25 -13.18
N THR A 2 23.11 -22.37 -14.28
CA THR A 2 23.20 -21.39 -15.40
C THR A 2 22.57 -20.02 -15.13
N GLN A 3 21.50 -19.94 -14.34
CA GLN A 3 20.81 -18.67 -14.05
C GLN A 3 21.33 -17.95 -12.80
N PHE A 4 21.69 -18.72 -11.76
CA PHE A 4 22.17 -18.18 -10.48
C PHE A 4 23.41 -18.93 -9.96
N PRO A 5 24.54 -18.89 -10.69
CA PRO A 5 25.75 -19.64 -10.33
C PRO A 5 26.35 -19.22 -8.97
N MET A 6 26.07 -17.99 -8.52
CA MET A 6 26.57 -17.47 -7.24
C MET A 6 26.01 -18.22 -6.01
N PHE A 7 24.90 -18.94 -6.15
CA PHE A 7 24.29 -19.68 -5.03
C PHE A 7 24.65 -21.16 -5.01
N THR A 8 25.30 -21.67 -6.06
CA THR A 8 25.59 -23.11 -6.20
C THR A 8 26.45 -23.65 -5.04
N SER A 9 27.40 -22.87 -4.53
CA SER A 9 28.22 -23.29 -3.37
C SER A 9 27.52 -23.15 -2.01
N LEU A 10 26.37 -22.47 -1.97
CA LEU A 10 25.63 -22.15 -0.74
C LEU A 10 24.41 -23.06 -0.53
N ILE A 11 23.92 -23.69 -1.60
CA ILE A 11 22.75 -24.56 -1.56
C ILE A 11 23.25 -26.01 -1.58
N LYS A 12 22.87 -26.79 -0.56
CA LYS A 12 23.19 -28.22 -0.51
C LYS A 12 22.21 -29.01 -1.37
N ASP A 13 22.65 -30.15 -1.88
CA ASP A 13 21.78 -31.08 -2.63
C ASP A 13 20.56 -31.52 -1.82
N GLU A 14 20.74 -31.69 -0.50
CA GLU A 14 19.68 -32.02 0.46
C GLU A 14 18.57 -30.96 0.50
N ASP A 15 18.92 -29.67 0.40
CA ASP A 15 17.97 -28.55 0.42
C ASP A 15 17.18 -28.49 -0.90
N LEU A 16 17.83 -28.84 -2.03
CA LEU A 16 17.18 -28.94 -3.34
C LEU A 16 16.18 -30.08 -3.37
N ASP A 17 16.55 -31.25 -2.84
CA ASP A 17 15.67 -32.40 -2.74
C ASP A 17 14.45 -32.10 -1.84
N ALA A 18 14.67 -31.42 -0.71
CA ALA A 18 13.60 -30.98 0.16
C ALA A 18 12.67 -29.97 -0.54
N PHE A 19 13.23 -29.02 -1.29
CA PHE A 19 12.46 -28.06 -2.08
C PHE A 19 11.62 -28.74 -3.17
N ALA A 20 12.20 -29.70 -3.90
CA ALA A 20 11.52 -30.43 -4.97
C ALA A 20 10.32 -31.25 -4.48
N ARG A 21 10.36 -31.73 -3.23
CA ARG A 21 9.25 -32.45 -2.59
C ARG A 21 8.15 -31.52 -2.05
N LYS A 22 8.43 -30.22 -1.91
CA LYS A 22 7.49 -29.27 -1.31
C LYS A 22 6.38 -28.93 -2.30
N PRO A 23 5.10 -28.98 -1.89
CA PRO A 23 4.02 -28.55 -2.75
C PRO A 23 4.13 -27.04 -3.07
N PRO A 24 3.70 -26.61 -4.25
CA PRO A 24 3.72 -25.20 -4.62
C PRO A 24 2.84 -24.37 -3.67
N SER A 25 3.37 -23.24 -3.21
CA SER A 25 2.62 -22.28 -2.39
C SER A 25 1.92 -21.25 -3.28
N ASN A 26 0.64 -21.02 -3.03
CA ASN A 26 -0.13 -20.00 -3.74
C ASN A 26 -0.07 -18.68 -2.98
N LEU A 27 0.11 -17.59 -3.72
CA LEU A 27 0.02 -16.27 -3.13
C LEU A 27 -1.40 -15.97 -2.67
N PRO A 28 -1.58 -15.30 -1.53
CA PRO A 28 -2.90 -14.90 -1.10
C PRO A 28 -3.51 -13.89 -2.07
N ARG A 29 -4.85 -13.85 -2.11
CA ARG A 29 -5.59 -12.85 -2.88
C ARG A 29 -5.72 -11.58 -2.04
N PHE A 30 -5.65 -10.43 -2.71
CA PHE A 30 -5.98 -9.16 -2.06
C PHE A 30 -7.43 -9.14 -1.59
N ARG A 31 -7.64 -8.96 -0.28
CA ARG A 31 -8.97 -8.89 0.35
C ARG A 31 -8.93 -7.87 1.47
N SER A 32 -10.07 -7.24 1.73
CA SER A 32 -10.24 -6.28 2.82
C SER A 32 -11.65 -6.38 3.37
N VAL A 33 -11.81 -6.24 4.69
CA VAL A 33 -13.10 -6.13 5.37
C VAL A 33 -13.32 -4.66 5.71
N SER A 34 -14.46 -4.09 5.28
CA SER A 34 -14.82 -2.69 5.47
C SER A 34 -16.34 -2.51 5.29
N PRO A 35 -16.99 -1.56 6.00
CA PRO A 35 -16.42 -0.59 6.94
C PRO A 35 -16.31 -1.10 8.38
N ARG A 36 -16.82 -2.29 8.70
CA ARG A 36 -16.95 -2.76 10.09
C ARG A 36 -16.01 -3.93 10.38
N LEU A 37 -15.18 -3.78 11.42
CA LEU A 37 -14.26 -4.83 11.89
C LEU A 37 -14.76 -5.53 13.17
N HIS A 38 -15.78 -4.98 13.82
CA HIS A 38 -16.35 -5.51 15.05
C HIS A 38 -17.73 -6.14 14.85
N ARG A 39 -18.09 -7.05 15.75
CA ARG A 39 -19.47 -7.49 15.94
C ARG A 39 -20.24 -6.41 16.68
N ARG A 40 -21.48 -6.15 16.26
CA ARG A 40 -22.33 -5.09 16.84
C ARG A 40 -22.56 -5.24 18.35
N GLU A 41 -22.52 -6.47 18.86
CA GLU A 41 -22.75 -6.81 20.26
C GLU A 41 -21.67 -7.80 20.73
N GLY A 42 -21.35 -7.77 22.03
CA GLY A 42 -20.49 -8.78 22.67
C GLY A 42 -18.98 -8.57 22.54
N GLY A 43 -18.52 -7.36 22.21
CA GLY A 43 -17.10 -6.97 22.38
C GLY A 43 -16.08 -7.77 21.56
N ALA A 44 -16.47 -8.28 20.38
CA ALA A 44 -15.59 -9.04 19.50
C ALA A 44 -15.20 -8.22 18.25
N CYS A 45 -13.94 -8.31 17.83
CA CYS A 45 -13.45 -7.72 16.58
C CYS A 45 -12.42 -8.60 15.86
N LEU A 46 -12.17 -8.29 14.59
CA LEU A 46 -11.21 -8.97 13.72
C LEU A 46 -9.91 -8.16 13.60
N VAL A 47 -8.79 -8.87 13.48
CA VAL A 47 -7.44 -8.31 13.32
C VAL A 47 -6.63 -9.12 12.30
N GLY A 48 -5.54 -8.55 11.79
CA GLY A 48 -4.58 -9.20 10.89
C GLY A 48 -5.18 -9.63 9.55
N ASP A 49 -4.76 -10.81 9.08
CA ASP A 49 -5.15 -11.37 7.78
C ASP A 49 -6.68 -11.53 7.60
N CYS A 50 -7.43 -11.57 8.70
CA CYS A 50 -8.90 -11.61 8.68
C CYS A 50 -9.54 -10.30 8.19
N ILE A 51 -8.86 -9.16 8.30
CA ILE A 51 -9.38 -7.85 7.90
C ILE A 51 -8.66 -7.24 6.71
N HIS A 52 -7.40 -7.62 6.48
CA HIS A 52 -6.62 -7.20 5.31
C HIS A 52 -5.72 -8.35 4.87
N THR A 53 -5.77 -8.71 3.60
CA THR A 53 -4.88 -9.72 3.02
C THR A 53 -4.12 -9.07 1.87
N VAL A 54 -2.79 -9.16 1.92
CA VAL A 54 -1.90 -8.62 0.89
C VAL A 54 -0.86 -9.66 0.47
N LYS A 55 -0.29 -9.49 -0.73
CA LYS A 55 0.84 -10.30 -1.16
C LYS A 55 2.13 -9.86 -0.44
N PRO A 56 3.09 -10.76 -0.18
CA PRO A 56 4.27 -10.51 0.66
C PRO A 56 5.37 -9.69 -0.04
N TYR A 57 5.03 -8.79 -0.98
CA TYR A 57 6.01 -8.06 -1.78
C TYR A 57 6.74 -6.96 -0.99
N PHE A 58 6.06 -6.33 -0.03
CA PHE A 58 6.58 -5.15 0.67
C PHE A 58 6.75 -5.36 2.18
N GLY A 59 6.58 -6.60 2.68
CA GLY A 59 6.68 -6.90 4.11
C GLY A 59 5.60 -6.25 4.98
N LEU A 60 4.53 -5.70 4.38
CA LEU A 60 3.51 -4.92 5.12
C LEU A 60 2.47 -5.78 5.84
N GLY A 61 2.28 -7.05 5.47
CA GLY A 61 1.23 -7.89 6.05
C GLY A 61 1.35 -8.05 7.56
N VAL A 62 2.50 -8.57 8.02
CA VAL A 62 2.75 -8.80 9.46
C VAL A 62 2.88 -7.49 10.25
N ASN A 63 3.54 -6.48 9.67
CA ASN A 63 3.68 -5.16 10.33
C ASN A 63 2.32 -4.53 10.57
N SER A 64 1.44 -4.55 9.58
CA SER A 64 0.08 -4.03 9.71
C SER A 64 -0.82 -4.87 10.61
N ALA A 65 -0.56 -6.18 10.73
CA ALA A 65 -1.24 -7.02 11.72
C ALA A 65 -0.83 -6.66 13.16
N PHE A 66 0.44 -6.30 13.39
CA PHE A 66 0.88 -5.79 14.70
C PHE A 66 0.30 -4.41 15.01
N GLU A 67 0.22 -3.52 14.01
CA GLU A 67 -0.48 -2.23 14.17
C GLU A 67 -1.95 -2.40 14.58
N ASP A 68 -2.64 -3.42 14.06
CA ASP A 68 -4.02 -3.74 14.46
C ASP A 68 -4.12 -4.03 15.96
N VAL A 69 -3.20 -4.86 16.47
CA VAL A 69 -3.18 -5.30 17.87
C VAL A 69 -2.87 -4.12 18.79
N THR A 70 -1.87 -3.30 18.45
CA THR A 70 -1.53 -2.11 19.22
C THR A 70 -2.69 -1.13 19.26
N MET A 71 -3.32 -0.85 18.11
CA MET A 71 -4.48 0.04 18.03
C MET A 71 -5.67 -0.48 18.85
N LEU A 72 -5.93 -1.79 18.81
CA LEU A 72 -6.98 -2.42 19.61
C LEU A 72 -6.68 -2.30 21.11
N MET A 73 -5.43 -2.52 21.52
CA MET A 73 -4.99 -2.37 22.91
C MET A 73 -5.17 -0.94 23.41
N ASP A 74 -4.85 0.07 22.60
CA ASP A 74 -5.08 1.48 22.91
C ASP A 74 -6.57 1.76 23.11
N CYS A 75 -7.43 1.25 22.21
CA CYS A 75 -8.88 1.41 22.32
C CYS A 75 -9.47 0.73 23.56
N LEU A 76 -8.97 -0.47 23.92
CA LEU A 76 -9.37 -1.17 25.15
C LEU A 76 -8.97 -0.38 26.39
N THR A 77 -7.75 0.16 26.41
CA THR A 77 -7.27 1.00 27.52
C THR A 77 -8.11 2.27 27.66
N GLU A 78 -8.47 2.92 26.55
CA GLU A 78 -9.27 4.14 26.54
C GLU A 78 -10.73 3.92 26.98
N CYS A 79 -11.30 2.75 26.69
CA CYS A 79 -12.70 2.44 27.00
C CYS A 79 -12.90 1.66 28.30
N GLY A 80 -11.83 1.16 28.94
CA GLY A 80 -11.90 0.40 30.18
C GLY A 80 -12.64 -0.93 30.01
N GLU A 81 -13.64 -1.18 30.86
CA GLU A 81 -14.39 -2.45 30.87
C GLU A 81 -15.42 -2.58 29.72
N ASP A 82 -15.69 -1.50 28.96
CA ASP A 82 -16.64 -1.53 27.85
C ASP A 82 -15.97 -2.02 26.55
N ALA A 83 -15.83 -3.34 26.45
CA ALA A 83 -15.24 -4.00 25.28
C ALA A 83 -16.03 -3.74 23.97
N ALA A 84 -17.35 -3.54 24.05
CA ALA A 84 -18.17 -3.25 22.87
C ALA A 84 -17.82 -1.87 22.31
N LYS A 85 -17.73 -0.87 23.17
CA LYS A 85 -17.29 0.48 22.81
C LYS A 85 -15.84 0.50 22.32
N ALA A 86 -14.94 -0.24 22.96
CA ALA A 86 -13.54 -0.37 22.50
C ALA A 86 -13.46 -0.92 21.08
N CYS A 87 -14.21 -1.99 20.77
CA CYS A 87 -14.25 -2.59 19.44
C CYS A 87 -14.84 -1.66 18.37
N GLN A 88 -15.84 -0.85 18.74
CA GLN A 88 -16.38 0.19 17.88
C GLN A 88 -15.31 1.24 17.56
N LEU A 89 -14.64 1.78 18.59
CA LEU A 89 -13.59 2.77 18.45
C LEU A 89 -12.41 2.26 17.61
N TYR A 90 -12.00 1.01 17.82
CA TYR A 90 -10.99 0.34 16.99
C TYR A 90 -11.39 0.31 15.51
N THR A 91 -12.66 -0.01 15.21
CA THR A 91 -13.15 0.01 13.84
C THR A 91 -13.10 1.41 13.23
N GLU A 92 -13.51 2.43 13.96
CA GLU A 92 -13.49 3.82 13.51
C GLU A 92 -12.06 4.29 13.17
N ARG A 93 -11.08 3.89 13.97
CA ARG A 93 -9.66 4.23 13.76
C ARG A 93 -9.00 3.41 12.66
N ARG A 94 -9.28 2.10 12.59
CA ARG A 94 -8.48 1.16 11.79
C ARG A 94 -9.08 0.73 10.45
N ALA A 95 -10.41 0.66 10.33
CA ALA A 95 -11.06 0.04 9.16
C ALA A 95 -10.67 0.70 7.83
N LYS A 96 -10.63 2.03 7.80
CA LYS A 96 -10.27 2.77 6.59
C LYS A 96 -8.81 2.54 6.20
N ASP A 97 -7.95 2.46 7.21
CA ASP A 97 -6.51 2.33 7.02
C ASP A 97 -6.13 0.93 6.51
N ALA A 98 -6.70 -0.12 7.12
CA ALA A 98 -6.59 -1.50 6.64
C ALA A 98 -7.11 -1.67 5.19
N PHE A 99 -8.21 -0.98 4.85
CA PHE A 99 -8.70 -0.96 3.48
C PHE A 99 -7.73 -0.28 2.50
N ASP A 100 -7.18 0.88 2.88
CA ASP A 100 -6.24 1.62 2.03
C ASP A 100 -4.91 0.87 1.84
N LEU A 101 -4.42 0.11 2.85
CA LEU A 101 -3.29 -0.81 2.72
C LEU A 101 -3.48 -1.79 1.55
N VAL A 102 -4.61 -2.49 1.52
CA VAL A 102 -4.92 -3.49 0.49
C VAL A 102 -5.07 -2.84 -0.88
N ARG A 103 -5.74 -1.68 -0.93
CA ARG A 103 -5.96 -0.92 -2.18
C ARG A 103 -4.64 -0.43 -2.78
N ILE A 104 -3.75 0.12 -1.96
CA ILE A 104 -2.42 0.57 -2.38
C ILE A 104 -1.60 -0.64 -2.84
N SER A 105 -1.56 -1.71 -2.05
CA SER A 105 -0.79 -2.91 -2.38
C SER A 105 -1.24 -3.55 -3.70
N ARG A 106 -2.56 -3.65 -3.92
CA ARG A 106 -3.13 -4.15 -5.19
C ARG A 106 -2.80 -3.25 -6.37
N SER A 107 -2.64 -1.94 -6.17
CA SER A 107 -2.27 -1.04 -7.27
C SER A 107 -0.90 -1.34 -7.87
N PHE A 108 -0.02 -2.00 -7.11
CA PHE A 108 1.31 -2.42 -7.56
C PHE A 108 1.33 -3.81 -8.23
N ASP A 109 0.25 -4.59 -8.10
CA ASP A 109 0.15 -5.94 -8.63
C ASP A 109 -0.90 -6.01 -9.75
N ARG A 110 -0.57 -5.43 -10.89
CA ARG A 110 -1.39 -5.55 -12.11
C ARG A 110 -0.59 -6.21 -13.22
N PRO A 111 -1.05 -7.34 -13.76
CA PRO A 111 -0.35 -8.02 -14.84
C PRO A 111 -0.50 -7.27 -16.18
N GLY A 112 0.42 -7.53 -17.09
CA GLY A 112 0.42 -7.00 -18.45
C GLY A 112 1.03 -5.61 -18.58
N PHE A 113 1.23 -5.19 -19.83
CA PHE A 113 1.88 -3.93 -20.19
C PHE A 113 1.26 -2.72 -19.49
N TRP A 114 -0.07 -2.60 -19.54
CA TRP A 114 -0.79 -1.51 -18.88
C TRP A 114 -0.65 -1.53 -17.35
N GLY A 115 -0.49 -2.72 -16.75
CA GLY A 115 -0.19 -2.85 -15.32
C GLY A 115 1.19 -2.31 -14.97
N THR A 116 2.21 -2.64 -15.78
CA THR A 116 3.56 -2.09 -15.63
C THR A 116 3.58 -0.57 -15.79
N VAL A 117 2.87 -0.02 -16.79
CA VAL A 117 2.76 1.44 -16.97
C VAL A 117 2.08 2.12 -15.79
N GLN A 118 1.01 1.52 -15.26
CA GLN A 118 0.32 2.03 -14.07
C GLN A 118 1.14 1.93 -12.79
N PHE A 119 2.09 1.00 -12.72
CA PHE A 119 3.04 0.89 -11.60
C PHE A 119 4.19 1.91 -11.72
N VAL A 120 4.87 1.92 -12.87
CA VAL A 120 6.10 2.70 -13.10
C VAL A 120 5.80 4.17 -13.34
N GLY A 121 4.76 4.49 -14.11
CA GLY A 121 4.41 5.86 -14.46
C GLY A 121 4.24 6.77 -13.24
N PRO A 122 3.48 6.36 -12.21
CA PRO A 122 3.37 7.15 -11.00
C PRO A 122 4.67 7.36 -10.23
N ILE A 123 5.55 6.35 -10.20
CA ILE A 123 6.87 6.41 -9.55
C ILE A 123 7.77 7.44 -10.25
N ILE A 124 7.82 7.42 -11.58
CA ILE A 124 8.59 8.39 -12.36
C ILE A 124 8.04 9.79 -12.13
N LEU A 125 6.71 9.95 -12.19
CA LEU A 125 6.07 11.25 -12.01
C LEU A 125 6.31 11.81 -10.60
N ASP A 126 6.18 10.96 -9.57
CA ASP A 126 6.54 11.32 -8.19
C ASP A 126 8.00 11.77 -8.09
N SER A 127 8.92 11.03 -8.72
CA SER A 127 10.35 11.35 -8.67
C SER A 127 10.67 12.72 -9.29
N ILE A 128 10.11 13.03 -10.47
CA ILE A 128 10.31 14.31 -11.16
C ILE A 128 9.77 15.47 -10.31
N PHE A 129 8.52 15.39 -9.87
CA PHE A 129 7.87 16.49 -9.15
C PHE A 129 8.43 16.66 -7.74
N HIS A 130 8.75 15.58 -7.03
CA HIS A 130 9.39 15.67 -5.72
C HIS A 130 10.81 16.25 -5.82
N LYS A 131 11.57 15.91 -6.87
CA LYS A 131 12.90 16.50 -7.10
C LYS A 131 12.83 17.99 -7.42
N ALA A 132 11.83 18.43 -8.19
CA ALA A 132 11.66 19.84 -8.56
C ALA A 132 11.08 20.69 -7.42
N PHE A 133 10.07 20.18 -6.71
CA PHE A 133 9.35 20.93 -5.67
C PHE A 133 9.08 20.05 -4.43
N PRO A 134 10.12 19.70 -3.66
CA PRO A 134 10.02 18.77 -2.53
C PRO A 134 9.14 19.28 -1.38
N ALA A 135 8.97 20.61 -1.26
CA ALA A 135 8.09 21.22 -0.26
C ALA A 135 6.59 21.01 -0.57
N VAL A 136 6.25 20.72 -1.84
CA VAL A 136 4.87 20.58 -2.29
C VAL A 136 4.50 19.12 -2.52
N PHE A 137 5.37 18.37 -3.21
CA PHE A 137 5.10 16.98 -3.61
C PHE A 137 5.78 15.97 -2.69
N SER A 138 5.03 14.93 -2.33
CA SER A 138 5.54 13.85 -1.48
C SER A 138 6.47 12.91 -2.25
N PRO A 139 7.42 12.24 -1.55
CA PRO A 139 8.26 11.22 -2.17
C PRO A 139 7.42 10.03 -2.66
N GLY A 140 8.00 9.16 -3.49
CA GLY A 140 7.30 8.00 -4.05
C GLY A 140 6.58 7.14 -3.01
N THR A 141 5.42 6.59 -3.39
CA THR A 141 4.52 5.86 -2.48
C THR A 141 5.22 4.77 -1.66
N ILE A 142 6.11 3.96 -2.27
CA ILE A 142 6.82 2.88 -1.56
C ILE A 142 7.63 3.41 -0.38
N ARG A 143 8.32 4.56 -0.54
CA ARG A 143 9.08 5.20 0.55
C ARG A 143 8.15 5.70 1.65
N MET A 144 6.97 6.19 1.31
CA MET A 144 5.98 6.63 2.30
C MET A 144 5.41 5.47 3.11
N LEU A 145 5.23 4.28 2.51
CA LEU A 145 4.74 3.09 3.19
C LEU A 145 5.72 2.52 4.23
N GLN A 146 6.98 2.95 4.19
CA GLN A 146 8.01 2.58 5.16
C GLN A 146 8.12 3.60 6.30
N ASN A 147 7.33 4.67 6.29
CA ASN A 147 7.35 5.69 7.34
C ASN A 147 6.32 5.34 8.44
N PRO A 148 6.75 5.09 9.70
CA PRO A 148 5.84 4.74 10.80
C PRO A 148 4.89 5.88 11.21
N ASP A 149 5.23 7.13 10.88
CA ASP A 149 4.40 8.30 11.24
C ASP A 149 3.22 8.51 10.27
N LEU A 150 3.13 7.70 9.21
CA LEU A 150 2.11 7.83 8.18
C LEU A 150 1.19 6.61 8.15
N THR A 151 -0.11 6.86 8.26
CA THR A 151 -1.12 5.83 8.01
C THR A 151 -1.30 5.61 6.50
N PHE A 152 -1.67 4.40 6.09
CA PHE A 152 -2.00 4.09 4.69
C PHE A 152 -3.10 5.02 4.15
N ASN A 153 -4.04 5.42 5.01
CA ASN A 153 -5.07 6.38 4.65
C ASN A 153 -4.51 7.79 4.37
N GLN A 154 -3.55 8.25 5.16
CA GLN A 154 -2.86 9.52 4.91
C GLN A 154 -2.07 9.46 3.60
N VAL A 155 -1.31 8.38 3.37
CA VAL A 155 -0.58 8.17 2.10
C VAL A 155 -1.55 8.23 0.91
N ALA A 156 -2.69 7.56 1.01
CA ALA A 156 -3.73 7.60 -0.01
C ALA A 156 -4.30 9.01 -0.27
N ARG A 157 -4.46 9.84 0.76
CA ARG A 157 -4.93 11.23 0.63
C ARG A 157 -3.87 12.13 -0.02
N ILE A 158 -2.64 12.06 0.47
CA ILE A 158 -1.51 12.82 -0.06
C ILE A 158 -1.30 12.49 -1.53
N LYS A 159 -1.30 11.20 -1.90
CA LYS A 159 -1.11 10.80 -3.30
C LYS A 159 -2.24 11.24 -4.21
N ARG A 160 -3.50 11.23 -3.75
CA ARG A 160 -4.61 11.81 -4.53
C ARG A 160 -4.41 13.30 -4.79
N ARG A 161 -4.01 14.07 -3.77
CA ARG A 161 -3.68 15.49 -3.91
C ARG A 161 -2.53 15.70 -4.91
N ASP A 162 -1.44 14.95 -4.75
CA ASP A 162 -0.27 15.09 -5.61
C ASP A 162 -0.60 14.78 -7.08
N ARG A 163 -1.38 13.73 -7.34
CA ARG A 163 -1.87 13.42 -8.68
C ARG A 163 -2.72 14.54 -9.25
N ALA A 164 -3.65 15.10 -8.48
CA ALA A 164 -4.51 16.20 -8.95
C ALA A 164 -3.68 17.44 -9.33
N LEU A 165 -2.72 17.82 -8.49
CA LEU A 165 -1.84 18.96 -8.77
C LEU A 165 -0.91 18.71 -9.96
N GLN A 166 -0.34 17.51 -10.08
CA GLN A 166 0.50 17.15 -11.23
C GLN A 166 -0.28 17.20 -12.54
N LEU A 167 -1.49 16.65 -12.57
CA LEU A 167 -2.36 16.68 -13.75
C LEU A 167 -2.76 18.11 -14.11
N LEU A 168 -3.03 18.97 -13.10
CA LEU A 168 -3.30 20.38 -13.33
C LEU A 168 -2.09 21.09 -13.95
N ILE A 169 -0.89 20.91 -13.40
CA ILE A 169 0.35 21.54 -13.89
C ILE A 169 0.66 21.07 -15.31
N ILE A 170 0.56 19.76 -15.58
CA ILE A 170 0.77 19.20 -16.92
C ILE A 170 -0.28 19.75 -17.89
N GLY A 171 -1.55 19.80 -17.48
CA GLY A 171 -2.63 20.36 -18.29
C GLY A 171 -2.36 21.82 -18.66
N LEU A 172 -1.98 22.66 -17.70
CA LEU A 172 -1.64 24.07 -17.94
C LEU A 172 -0.41 24.25 -18.83
N ALA A 173 0.61 23.40 -18.69
CA ALA A 173 1.78 23.45 -19.55
C ALA A 173 1.44 23.07 -21.01
N LEU A 174 0.62 22.04 -21.21
CA LEU A 174 0.20 21.60 -22.53
C LEU A 174 -0.70 22.64 -23.21
N THR A 175 -1.62 23.28 -22.48
CA THR A 175 -2.44 24.36 -23.05
C THR A 175 -1.60 25.55 -23.44
N ALA A 176 -0.64 25.98 -22.61
CA ALA A 176 0.27 27.07 -22.93
C ALA A 176 1.10 26.78 -24.19
N LEU A 177 1.63 25.56 -24.32
CA LEU A 177 2.37 25.13 -25.52
C LEU A 177 1.47 25.11 -26.76
N GLY A 178 0.24 24.62 -26.65
CA GLY A 178 -0.73 24.61 -27.75
C GLY A 178 -1.08 26.03 -28.23
N TRP A 179 -1.32 26.96 -27.30
CA TRP A 179 -1.57 28.37 -27.63
C TRP A 179 -0.36 29.03 -28.29
N GLY A 180 0.85 28.78 -27.79
CA GLY A 180 2.08 29.29 -28.41
C GLY A 180 2.29 28.77 -29.83
N PHE A 181 1.95 27.50 -30.08
CA PHE A 181 2.02 26.90 -31.42
C PHE A 181 0.99 27.51 -32.38
N VAL A 182 -0.26 27.70 -31.94
CA VAL A 182 -1.31 28.35 -32.74
C VAL A 182 -0.93 29.79 -33.08
N ALA A 183 -0.45 30.55 -32.08
CA ALA A 183 -0.02 31.94 -32.27
C ALA A 183 1.19 32.07 -33.21
N ALA A 184 2.04 31.05 -33.31
CA ALA A 184 3.19 31.03 -34.21
C ALA A 184 2.81 30.68 -35.67
N LEU A 185 1.62 30.10 -35.90
CA LEU A 185 1.11 29.74 -37.22
C LEU A 185 0.16 30.79 -37.80
N SER A 186 -0.36 31.70 -36.97
CA SER A 186 -1.19 32.85 -37.35
C SER A 186 -0.35 34.09 -37.63
#